data_AF-A0A8B7NJ78-F1
#
_entry.id   AF-A0A8B7NJ78-F1
#
_cell.length_a   1.000
_cell.length_b   1.000
_cell.length_c   1.000
_cell.angle_alpha   90.00
_cell.angle_beta   90.00
_cell.angle_gamma   90.00
#
_symmetry.space_group_name_H-M   'P 1'
#
loop_
_entity.id
_entity.type
_entity.pdbx_description
1 polymer ?
#
loop_
_entity_poly.entity_id
_entity_poly.type
_entity_poly.pdbx_seq_one_letter_code
_entity_poly.pdbx_strand_id
1 'polypeptide(L)'
;MSRKENKLKGAAAATHQTYRRQSLTHFEDPTVEREVNYILEEQESLAIKFEHEESKSGKWILFVEHASMFSMWKKSCNLYSQGKLEGVTSLKASTAKDNSRTIVDAYGVIMFHCGPCDDKNLMMHYGKNIVELLSYFNKRGYIP
;
A
#
# COMPACT_ATOMS: atom_id res chain seq x y z
N MET A 1 12.73 34.05 44.45
CA MET A 1 11.95 34.26 43.21
C MET A 1 12.39 33.25 42.17
N SER A 2 11.66 32.15 41.99
CA SER A 2 11.92 31.16 40.93
C SER A 2 10.74 31.16 39.97
N ARG A 3 11.01 31.51 38.70
CA ARG A 3 10.05 31.69 37.60
C ARG A 3 9.39 30.36 37.24
N LYS A 4 8.33 30.00 37.95
CA LYS A 4 7.17 29.40 37.29
C LYS A 4 6.60 30.45 36.33
N GLU A 5 6.09 29.97 35.20
CA GLU A 5 5.40 30.72 34.14
C GLU A 5 6.30 31.41 33.10
N ASN A 6 6.71 30.64 32.10
CA ASN A 6 6.49 31.07 30.73
C ASN A 6 6.32 29.86 29.80
N LYS A 7 5.06 29.60 29.44
CA LYS A 7 4.57 29.06 28.15
C LYS A 7 5.32 27.81 27.61
N LEU A 8 4.76 26.60 27.66
CA LEU A 8 3.49 26.23 27.04
C LEU A 8 3.23 27.04 25.74
N LYS A 9 4.08 26.77 24.75
CA LYS A 9 3.77 26.76 23.32
C LYS A 9 4.45 25.47 22.83
N GLY A 10 3.72 24.40 22.49
CA GLY A 10 2.77 24.36 21.38
C GLY A 10 3.61 24.37 20.09
N ALA A 11 3.67 23.33 19.27
CA ALA A 11 2.67 22.32 18.99
C ALA A 11 3.33 21.00 18.60
N ALA A 12 2.53 19.94 18.69
CA ALA A 12 2.75 18.60 18.18
C ALA A 12 3.73 18.54 17.01
N ALA A 13 4.73 17.67 17.12
CA ALA A 13 5.36 17.12 15.93
C ALA A 13 4.22 16.62 15.04
N ALA A 14 3.95 17.34 13.96
CA ALA A 14 3.02 16.90 12.94
C ALA A 14 3.55 15.54 12.51
N THR A 15 2.88 14.47 12.92
CA THR A 15 3.06 13.17 12.34
C THR A 15 2.77 13.37 10.86
N HIS A 16 3.82 13.55 10.05
CA HIS A 16 3.68 13.64 8.61
C HIS A 16 2.92 12.39 8.21
N GLN A 17 1.67 12.57 7.80
CA GLN A 17 0.82 11.47 7.44
C GLN A 17 1.53 10.75 6.29
N THR A 18 2.03 9.55 6.56
CA THR A 18 2.88 8.84 5.60
C THR A 18 2.07 8.36 4.41
N TYR A 19 0.73 8.36 4.53
CA TYR A 19 -0.20 7.97 3.50
C TYR A 19 -1.45 8.85 3.50
N ARG A 20 -2.14 8.92 2.36
CA ARG A 20 -3.50 9.45 2.22
C ARG A 20 -4.42 8.33 1.73
N ARG A 21 -5.68 8.28 2.21
CA ARG A 21 -6.69 7.36 1.67
C ARG A 21 -7.15 7.85 0.29
N GLN A 22 -7.26 6.93 -0.66
CA GLN A 22 -7.68 7.20 -2.01
C GLN A 22 -9.10 7.78 -2.06
N SER A 23 -9.32 8.71 -2.99
CA SER A 23 -10.63 9.24 -3.32
C SER A 23 -11.58 8.15 -3.81
N LEU A 24 -12.82 8.16 -3.29
CA LEU A 24 -13.89 7.27 -3.74
C LEU A 24 -14.44 7.66 -5.12
N THR A 25 -14.17 8.89 -5.60
CA THR A 25 -14.75 9.40 -6.85
C THR A 25 -13.84 9.18 -8.07
N HIS A 26 -12.54 8.99 -7.86
CA HIS A 26 -11.57 8.77 -8.92
C HIS A 26 -10.30 8.12 -8.40
N PHE A 27 -9.60 7.39 -9.27
CA PHE A 27 -8.30 6.85 -8.93
C PHE A 27 -7.23 7.94 -9.02
N GLU A 28 -6.66 8.29 -7.88
CA GLU A 28 -5.46 9.12 -7.81
C GLU A 28 -4.27 8.46 -8.50
N ASP A 29 -3.49 9.25 -9.23
CA ASP A 29 -2.27 8.80 -9.90
C ASP A 29 -1.07 8.92 -8.93
N PRO A 30 -0.51 7.80 -8.46
CA PRO A 30 0.63 7.84 -7.54
C PRO A 30 1.88 8.46 -8.17
N THR A 31 2.03 8.47 -9.49
CA THR A 31 3.23 8.95 -10.18
C THR A 31 3.35 10.48 -10.21
N VAL A 32 2.26 11.19 -9.88
CA VAL A 32 2.24 12.66 -9.80
C VAL A 32 2.07 13.18 -8.37
N GLU A 33 1.68 12.33 -7.43
CA GLU A 33 1.52 12.67 -6.01
C GLU A 33 2.88 12.85 -5.33
N ARG A 34 3.05 13.91 -4.54
CA ARG A 34 4.33 14.32 -3.93
C ARG A 34 4.23 14.73 -2.46
N GLU A 35 3.02 14.82 -1.91
CA GLU A 35 2.77 15.28 -0.55
C GLU A 35 2.84 14.16 0.49
N VAL A 36 2.40 12.95 0.12
CA VAL A 36 2.43 11.75 0.97
C VAL A 36 3.31 10.67 0.36
N ASN A 37 3.84 9.72 1.15
CA ASN A 37 4.66 8.63 0.60
C ASN A 37 3.82 7.54 -0.05
N TYR A 38 2.57 7.38 0.37
CA TYR A 38 1.68 6.34 -0.13
C TYR A 38 0.25 6.83 -0.33
N ILE A 39 -0.43 6.23 -1.31
CA ILE A 39 -1.89 6.27 -1.45
C ILE A 39 -2.43 4.93 -0.94
N LEU A 40 -3.42 4.96 -0.07
CA LEU A 40 -4.06 3.79 0.57
C LEU A 40 -5.45 3.56 -0.01
N GLU A 41 -5.73 2.35 -0.48
CA GLU A 41 -7.09 1.88 -0.81
C GLU A 41 -7.52 0.84 0.22
N GLU A 42 -8.66 1.06 0.88
CA GLU A 42 -9.18 0.21 1.95
C GLU A 42 -10.70 0.34 2.03
N GLN A 43 -11.38 -0.80 2.07
CA GLN A 43 -12.82 -0.89 2.20
C GLN A 43 -13.16 -1.86 3.34
N GLU A 44 -13.71 -1.33 4.42
CA GLU A 44 -13.98 -2.06 5.66
C GLU A 44 -14.81 -3.33 5.42
N SER A 45 -15.83 -3.25 4.56
CA SER A 45 -16.71 -4.37 4.20
C SER A 45 -15.99 -5.52 3.46
N LEU A 46 -14.84 -5.25 2.84
CA LEU A 46 -13.99 -6.25 2.21
C LEU A 46 -12.91 -6.72 3.18
N ALA A 47 -12.29 -5.81 3.92
CA ALA A 47 -11.24 -6.12 4.88
C ALA A 47 -11.72 -7.12 5.96
N ILE A 48 -12.93 -6.94 6.48
CA ILE A 48 -13.50 -7.79 7.53
C ILE A 48 -13.70 -9.26 7.08
N LYS A 49 -13.82 -9.52 5.78
CA LYS A 49 -13.96 -10.89 5.25
C LYS A 49 -12.70 -11.72 5.41
N PHE A 50 -11.56 -11.05 5.54
CA PHE A 50 -10.23 -11.66 5.63
C PHE A 50 -9.48 -11.18 6.89
N GLU A 51 -10.25 -10.80 7.92
CA GLU A 51 -9.70 -10.32 9.19
C GLU A 51 -8.82 -11.38 9.84
N HIS A 52 -7.72 -10.92 10.42
CA HIS A 52 -6.75 -11.71 11.15
C HIS A 52 -6.14 -10.82 12.24
N GLU A 53 -5.48 -11.44 13.23
CA GLU A 53 -4.76 -10.69 14.26
C GLU A 53 -3.76 -9.71 13.61
N GLU A 54 -3.79 -8.43 14.02
CA GLU A 54 -2.95 -7.38 13.44
C GLU A 54 -1.45 -7.73 13.51
N SER A 55 -1.02 -8.40 14.59
CA SER A 55 0.35 -8.88 14.80
C SER A 55 0.81 -9.90 13.76
N LYS A 56 -0.15 -10.55 13.08
CA LYS A 56 0.08 -11.53 12.02
C LYS A 56 -0.14 -10.94 10.63
N SER A 57 -0.28 -9.61 10.51
CA SER A 57 -0.42 -8.99 9.20
C SER A 57 0.86 -9.15 8.38
N GLY A 58 0.69 -9.58 7.13
CA GLY A 58 1.72 -9.69 6.12
C GLY A 58 1.46 -8.78 4.94
N LYS A 59 2.31 -8.89 3.91
CA LYS A 59 2.10 -8.20 2.64
C LYS A 59 2.86 -8.86 1.50
N TRP A 60 2.27 -8.80 0.32
CA TRP A 60 2.97 -8.97 -0.95
C TRP A 60 3.36 -7.60 -1.51
N ILE A 61 4.53 -7.52 -2.15
CA ILE A 61 5.03 -6.27 -2.74
C ILE A 61 5.34 -6.53 -4.22
N LEU A 62 4.73 -5.75 -5.10
CA LEU A 62 5.06 -5.73 -6.52
C LEU A 62 5.91 -4.50 -6.82
N PHE A 63 6.96 -4.69 -7.61
CA PHE A 63 7.82 -3.61 -8.13
C PHE A 63 7.40 -3.33 -9.57
N VAL A 64 6.87 -2.15 -9.83
CA VAL A 64 6.25 -1.78 -11.10
C VAL A 64 7.06 -0.68 -11.75
N GLU A 65 7.39 -0.83 -13.04
CA GLU A 65 8.03 0.25 -13.80
C GLU A 65 7.18 1.51 -13.72
N HIS A 66 7.77 2.69 -13.50
CA HIS A 66 7.01 3.95 -13.35
C HIS A 66 6.01 4.20 -14.48
N ALA A 67 6.37 3.88 -15.72
CA ALA A 67 5.49 4.02 -16.88
C ALA A 67 4.19 3.17 -16.80
N SER A 68 4.21 2.09 -16.01
CA SER A 68 3.05 1.19 -15.80
C SER A 68 2.43 1.35 -14.42
N MET A 69 2.94 2.24 -13.56
CA MET A 69 2.54 2.31 -12.16
C MET A 69 1.07 2.72 -12.00
N PHE A 70 0.62 3.76 -12.71
CA PHE A 70 -0.77 4.21 -12.59
C PHE A 70 -1.77 3.17 -13.12
N SER A 71 -1.48 2.54 -14.26
CA SER A 71 -2.35 1.52 -14.84
C SER A 71 -2.43 0.28 -13.95
N MET A 72 -1.31 -0.16 -13.37
CA MET A 72 -1.26 -1.28 -12.44
C MET A 72 -1.99 -0.96 -11.12
N TRP A 73 -1.81 0.25 -10.60
CA TRP A 73 -2.54 0.73 -9.42
C TRP A 73 -4.05 0.72 -9.65
N LYS A 74 -4.51 1.34 -10.74
CA LYS A 74 -5.92 1.35 -11.12
C LYS A 74 -6.50 -0.05 -11.28
N LYS A 75 -5.76 -0.97 -11.92
CA LYS A 75 -6.18 -2.37 -12.06
C LYS A 75 -6.30 -3.05 -10.70
N SER A 76 -5.34 -2.82 -9.80
CA SER A 76 -5.34 -3.37 -8.45
C SER A 76 -6.54 -2.89 -7.63
N CYS A 77 -6.83 -1.58 -7.62
CA CYS A 77 -7.98 -1.05 -6.90
C CYS A 77 -9.31 -1.56 -7.44
N ASN A 78 -9.44 -1.70 -8.77
CA ASN A 78 -10.64 -2.29 -9.38
C ASN A 78 -10.83 -3.76 -8.99
N LEU A 79 -9.76 -4.56 -8.96
CA LEU A 79 -9.85 -5.96 -8.54
C LEU A 79 -10.18 -6.07 -7.05
N TYR A 80 -9.59 -5.20 -6.22
CA TYR A 80 -9.89 -5.12 -4.80
C TYR A 80 -11.36 -4.76 -4.56
N SER A 81 -11.88 -3.69 -5.16
CA SER A 81 -13.27 -3.25 -4.98
C SER A 81 -14.31 -4.28 -5.48
N GLN A 82 -13.92 -5.13 -6.43
CA GLN A 82 -14.72 -6.26 -6.90
C GLN A 82 -14.64 -7.49 -5.98
N GLY A 83 -13.83 -7.45 -4.91
CA GLY A 83 -13.59 -8.58 -4.02
C GLY A 83 -12.81 -9.74 -4.65
N LYS A 84 -12.08 -9.49 -5.75
CA LYS A 84 -11.35 -10.53 -6.49
C LYS A 84 -9.96 -10.82 -5.95
N LEU A 85 -9.36 -9.86 -5.24
CA LEU A 85 -8.07 -10.05 -4.58
C LEU A 85 -8.31 -10.76 -3.23
N GLU A 86 -8.27 -12.09 -3.26
CA GLU A 86 -8.54 -12.91 -2.08
C GLU A 86 -7.50 -12.66 -0.98
N GLY A 87 -7.96 -12.58 0.27
CA GLY A 87 -7.06 -12.38 1.43
C GLY A 87 -6.51 -10.98 1.59
N VAL A 88 -6.71 -10.10 0.62
CA VAL A 88 -6.21 -8.73 0.68
C VAL A 88 -7.15 -7.86 1.50
N THR A 89 -6.62 -7.24 2.55
CA THR A 89 -7.36 -6.35 3.44
C THR A 89 -7.23 -4.88 3.06
N SER A 90 -6.09 -4.48 2.50
CA SER A 90 -5.87 -3.13 1.96
C SER A 90 -4.73 -3.08 0.95
N LEU A 91 -4.67 -2.00 0.16
CA LEU A 91 -3.60 -1.74 -0.81
C LEU A 91 -2.87 -0.43 -0.50
N LYS A 92 -1.56 -0.38 -0.76
CA LYS A 92 -0.80 0.88 -0.75
C LYS A 92 0.06 1.02 -1.99
N ALA A 93 0.00 2.15 -2.68
CA ALA A 93 0.91 2.51 -3.77
C ALA A 93 1.91 3.57 -3.30
N SER A 94 3.20 3.39 -3.57
CA SER A 94 4.20 4.46 -3.38
C SER A 94 3.95 5.60 -4.35
N THR A 95 4.21 6.81 -3.90
CA THR A 95 4.05 8.02 -4.71
C THR A 95 5.38 8.49 -5.31
N ALA A 96 5.35 9.60 -6.06
CA ALA A 96 6.54 10.29 -6.54
C ALA A 96 7.20 11.18 -5.48
N LYS A 97 6.79 11.10 -4.21
CA LYS A 97 7.47 11.78 -3.11
C LYS A 97 8.85 11.17 -2.89
N ASP A 98 9.87 12.03 -2.85
CA ASP A 98 11.25 11.61 -2.60
C ASP A 98 11.36 10.79 -1.31
N ASN A 99 11.98 9.62 -1.43
CA ASN A 99 12.20 8.71 -0.32
C ASN A 99 13.69 8.37 -0.24
N SER A 100 14.34 8.81 0.84
CA SER A 100 15.77 8.58 1.07
C SER A 100 16.16 7.11 1.17
N ARG A 101 15.19 6.19 1.27
CA ARG A 101 15.40 4.74 1.32
C ARG A 101 15.35 4.05 -0.04
N THR A 102 15.01 4.75 -1.12
CA THR A 102 14.94 4.18 -2.48
C THR A 102 16.10 4.71 -3.32
N ILE A 103 16.91 3.78 -3.87
CA ILE A 103 18.11 4.08 -4.67
C ILE A 103 17.79 4.09 -6.19
N VAL A 104 16.62 3.57 -6.59
CA VAL A 104 16.31 3.30 -8.00
C VAL A 104 14.99 3.99 -8.38
N ASP A 105 15.08 5.14 -9.05
CA ASP A 105 13.94 5.96 -9.48
C ASP A 105 13.11 5.36 -10.63
N ALA A 106 13.43 4.14 -11.08
CA ALA A 106 12.77 3.51 -12.21
C ALA A 106 11.49 2.72 -11.83
N TYR A 107 11.30 2.42 -10.54
CA TYR A 107 10.23 1.55 -10.07
C TYR A 107 9.45 2.13 -8.89
N GLY A 108 8.14 2.00 -8.96
CA GLY A 108 7.23 2.19 -7.83
C GLY A 108 6.90 0.84 -7.19
N VAL A 109 6.26 0.89 -6.02
CA VAL A 109 5.80 -0.31 -5.31
C VAL A 109 4.30 -0.26 -5.05
N ILE A 110 3.64 -1.39 -5.25
CA ILE A 110 2.27 -1.64 -4.78
C ILE A 110 2.33 -2.74 -3.72
N MET A 111 1.84 -2.45 -2.53
CA MET A 111 1.76 -3.37 -1.41
C MET A 111 0.32 -3.88 -1.26
N PHE A 112 0.18 -5.19 -1.13
CA PHE A 112 -1.08 -5.90 -0.91
C PHE A 112 -1.05 -6.46 0.50
N HIS A 113 -1.67 -5.76 1.44
CA HIS A 113 -1.72 -6.19 2.84
C HIS A 113 -2.69 -7.37 2.97
N CYS A 114 -2.23 -8.45 3.59
CA CYS A 114 -2.95 -9.72 3.69
C CYS A 114 -2.40 -10.53 4.86
N GLY A 115 -3.08 -11.60 5.25
CA GLY A 115 -2.61 -12.46 6.35
C GLY A 115 -3.58 -13.59 6.67
N PRO A 116 -3.27 -14.37 7.73
CA PRO A 116 -2.12 -14.20 8.60
C PRO A 116 -0.79 -14.69 7.98
N CYS A 117 0.33 -14.06 8.36
CA CYS A 117 1.65 -14.28 7.76
C CYS A 117 2.36 -15.56 8.25
N ASP A 118 1.86 -16.17 9.33
CA ASP A 118 2.32 -17.46 9.86
C ASP A 118 1.72 -18.65 9.10
N ASP A 119 0.63 -18.45 8.34
CA ASP A 119 0.10 -19.44 7.41
C ASP A 119 0.75 -19.31 6.03
N LYS A 120 1.84 -20.06 5.85
CA LYS A 120 2.58 -20.10 4.58
C LYS A 120 1.70 -20.47 3.39
N ASN A 121 0.81 -21.44 3.52
CA ASN A 121 0.03 -21.93 2.38
C ASN A 121 -0.97 -20.88 1.91
N LEU A 122 -1.61 -20.22 2.87
CA LEU A 122 -2.57 -19.16 2.61
C LEU A 122 -1.88 -17.92 2.02
N MET A 123 -0.74 -17.50 2.57
CA MET A 123 0.05 -16.41 2.00
C MET A 123 0.49 -16.70 0.56
N MET A 124 0.91 -17.92 0.27
CA MET A 124 1.26 -18.33 -1.10
C MET A 124 0.06 -18.34 -2.05
N HIS A 125 -1.12 -18.77 -1.57
CA HIS A 125 -2.37 -18.71 -2.32
C HIS A 125 -2.72 -17.28 -2.72
N TYR A 126 -2.69 -16.34 -1.76
CA TYR A 126 -2.95 -14.92 -2.04
C TYR A 126 -1.92 -14.32 -3.01
N GLY A 127 -0.64 -14.65 -2.84
CA GLY A 127 0.42 -14.20 -3.75
C GLY A 127 0.18 -14.63 -5.20
N LYS A 128 -0.23 -15.90 -5.41
CA LYS A 128 -0.57 -16.42 -6.74
C LYS A 128 -1.80 -15.72 -7.32
N ASN A 129 -2.87 -15.58 -6.54
CA ASN A 129 -4.09 -14.87 -6.94
C ASN A 129 -3.79 -13.45 -7.43
N ILE A 130 -2.96 -12.69 -6.69
CA ILE A 130 -2.53 -11.33 -7.06
C ILE A 130 -1.82 -11.34 -8.42
N VAL A 131 -0.81 -12.22 -8.57
CA VAL A 131 0.03 -12.27 -9.77
C VAL A 131 -0.77 -12.67 -11.01
N GLU A 132 -1.62 -13.69 -10.90
CA GLU A 132 -2.46 -14.19 -12.00
C GLU A 132 -3.46 -13.13 -12.47
N LEU A 133 -4.22 -12.51 -11.55
CA LEU A 133 -5.22 -11.51 -11.88
C LEU A 133 -4.60 -10.23 -12.46
N LEU A 134 -3.45 -9.82 -11.94
CA LEU A 134 -2.72 -8.68 -12.47
C LEU A 134 -1.99 -9.00 -13.77
N SER A 135 -1.83 -10.29 -14.11
CA SER A 135 -0.97 -10.74 -15.20
C SER A 135 0.44 -10.15 -15.05
N TYR A 136 0.89 -10.06 -13.80
CA TYR A 136 2.14 -9.40 -13.45
C TYR A 136 3.30 -10.25 -13.91
N PHE A 137 4.23 -9.65 -14.64
CA PHE A 137 5.51 -10.25 -14.99
C PHE A 137 6.62 -9.30 -14.57
N ASN A 138 7.71 -9.86 -14.04
CA ASN A 138 8.90 -9.09 -13.75
C ASN A 138 10.09 -9.83 -14.37
N LYS A 139 10.94 -9.12 -15.12
CA LYS A 139 12.17 -9.67 -15.72
C LYS A 139 13.12 -10.29 -14.68
N ARG A 140 12.93 -10.00 -13.39
CA ARG A 140 13.72 -10.49 -12.25
C ARG A 140 12.99 -11.57 -11.43
N GLY A 141 11.77 -11.97 -11.78
CA GLY A 141 10.94 -12.88 -11.00
C GLY A 141 10.45 -14.08 -11.81
N TYR A 142 10.56 -15.27 -11.21
CA TYR A 142 10.00 -16.51 -11.75
C TYR A 142 8.59 -16.71 -11.17
N ILE A 143 7.59 -16.85 -12.03
CA ILE A 143 6.26 -17.35 -11.68
C ILE A 143 6.24 -18.78 -12.22
N PRO A 144 6.23 -19.81 -11.34
CA PRO A 144 6.23 -21.21 -11.76
C PRO A 144 5.04 -21.60 -12.62
#